data_AF-A0A7Y2PJU9-F1
#
_entry.id   AF-A0A7Y2PJU9-F1
#
_cell.length_a   1.000
_cell.length_b   1.000
_cell.length_c   1.000
_cell.angle_alpha   90.00
_cell.angle_beta   90.00
_cell.angle_gamma   90.00
#
_symmetry.space_group_name_H-M   'P 1'
#
loop_
_entity.id
_entity.type
_entity.pdbx_description
1 polymer ?
#
loop_
_entity_poly.entity_id
_entity_poly.type
_entity_poly.pdbx_seq_one_letter_code
_entity_poly.pdbx_strand_id
1 'polypeptide(L)'
;PTPAYLAREVRNEPNMITGVGLGLLIFFSTGSVPDNLTIYNPYQFINDYIAMVLGMLVCAAAGAIILPPNSRWLWSRLEQDLREQVVYAISGKLRGLGSSLESRTRDLMHQAYGLAAGQPKVQRQLLRWMFVVLEVGHAIIELRKEQAILPVHPAYAESQPWRQAIRVMGRALVRLFIAPSNSNLERALIAVDHAIGRVQATDEPFARNFDTSALVRVQSYLHFIRTSLLDPQSPLAAYARPQGTEHAS
;
A
#
# COMPACT_ATOMS: atom_id res chain seq x y z
N PRO A 1 16.56 -28.16 39.71
CA PRO A 1 17.23 -26.85 39.58
C PRO A 1 16.78 -26.10 38.30
N THR A 2 15.69 -25.35 38.42
CA THR A 2 15.50 -24.05 37.71
C THR A 2 16.41 -22.99 38.37
N PRO A 3 16.68 -21.77 37.82
CA PRO A 3 15.80 -20.98 36.94
C PRO A 3 16.44 -19.98 35.90
N ALA A 4 15.58 -19.52 34.97
CA ALA A 4 15.28 -18.14 34.53
C ALA A 4 16.28 -17.19 33.82
N TYR A 5 15.66 -16.34 32.97
CA TYR A 5 16.04 -15.00 32.45
C TYR A 5 16.79 -14.97 31.09
N LEU A 6 16.47 -14.20 30.04
CA LEU A 6 15.50 -13.14 29.63
C LEU A 6 15.57 -13.13 28.08
N ALA A 7 14.50 -13.12 27.31
CA ALA A 7 13.65 -11.95 27.13
C ALA A 7 12.28 -12.40 26.61
N ARG A 8 11.26 -12.18 27.44
CA ARG A 8 9.89 -12.04 26.93
C ARG A 8 9.87 -10.74 26.15
N GLU A 9 9.80 -10.84 24.83
CA GLU A 9 9.33 -9.76 23.98
C GLU A 9 7.98 -9.31 24.56
N VAL A 10 7.96 -8.15 25.20
CA VAL A 10 6.74 -7.51 25.66
C VAL A 10 5.98 -7.17 24.40
N ARG A 11 5.04 -8.04 24.07
CA ARG A 11 4.02 -7.83 23.04
C ARG A 11 3.22 -6.60 23.47
N ASN A 12 3.66 -5.43 23.04
CA ASN A 12 2.87 -4.21 23.03
C ASN A 12 1.81 -4.36 21.93
N GLU A 13 0.80 -5.20 22.18
CA GLU A 13 -0.48 -4.93 21.55
C GLU A 13 -0.98 -3.61 22.18
N PRO A 14 -1.47 -2.63 21.39
CA PRO A 14 -2.20 -1.52 21.97
C PRO A 14 -3.48 -2.11 22.57
N ASN A 15 -3.39 -2.53 23.82
CA ASN A 15 -4.46 -3.17 24.53
C ASN A 15 -5.58 -2.15 24.60
N MET A 16 -6.72 -2.45 23.98
CA MET A 16 -7.98 -1.73 24.18
C MET A 16 -8.27 -1.50 25.68
N ILE A 17 -7.73 -2.39 26.53
CA ILE A 17 -7.69 -2.36 27.99
C ILE A 17 -7.01 -1.09 28.54
N THR A 18 -5.98 -0.55 27.90
CA THR A 18 -5.27 0.66 28.35
C THR A 18 -6.13 1.92 28.19
N GLY A 19 -6.84 2.06 27.07
CA GLY A 19 -7.76 3.18 26.85
C GLY A 19 -9.01 3.09 27.74
N VAL A 20 -9.58 1.89 27.87
CA VAL A 20 -10.70 1.62 28.80
C VAL A 20 -10.29 1.88 30.25
N GLY A 21 -9.09 1.42 30.64
CA GLY A 21 -8.56 1.60 32.00
C GLY A 21 -8.26 3.06 32.34
N LEU A 22 -7.69 3.82 31.41
CA LEU A 22 -7.45 5.26 31.59
C LEU A 22 -8.76 6.04 31.73
N GLY A 23 -9.77 5.74 30.91
CA GLY A 23 -11.10 6.34 31.03
C GLY A 23 -11.78 6.03 32.36
N LEU A 24 -11.69 4.78 32.83
CA LEU A 24 -12.20 4.36 34.13
C LEU A 24 -11.49 5.06 35.30
N LEU A 25 -10.17 5.24 35.21
CA LEU A 25 -9.38 5.97 36.21
C LEU A 25 -9.76 7.44 36.27
N ILE A 26 -9.90 8.12 35.13
CA ILE A 26 -10.36 9.51 35.07
C ILE A 26 -11.78 9.62 35.63
N PHE A 27 -12.68 8.73 35.22
CA PHE A 27 -14.05 8.68 35.73
C PHE A 27 -14.11 8.54 37.25
N PHE A 28 -13.38 7.58 37.82
CA PHE A 28 -13.35 7.38 39.27
C PHE A 28 -12.71 8.55 40.00
N SER A 29 -11.61 9.11 39.48
CA SER A 29 -10.92 10.21 40.13
C SER A 29 -11.75 11.50 40.12
N THR A 30 -12.42 11.83 39.02
CA THR A 30 -13.33 12.99 38.94
C THR A 30 -14.54 12.83 39.85
N GLY A 31 -15.13 11.62 39.93
CA GLY A 31 -16.28 11.37 40.81
C GLY A 31 -15.94 11.23 42.30
N SER A 32 -14.67 10.98 42.66
CA SER A 32 -14.26 10.79 44.06
C SER A 32 -13.87 12.09 44.78
N VAL A 33 -13.81 13.24 44.08
CA VAL A 33 -13.49 14.54 44.69
C VAL A 33 -14.79 15.22 45.11
N PRO A 34 -15.10 15.31 46.42
CA PRO A 34 -16.26 16.08 46.87
C PRO A 34 -16.00 17.58 46.68
N ASP A 35 -16.88 18.25 45.93
CA ASP A 35 -16.77 19.70 45.66
C ASP A 35 -16.95 20.57 46.92
N ASN A 36 -17.48 20.03 48.03
CA ASN A 36 -17.61 20.76 49.29
C ASN A 36 -17.70 19.84 50.54
N LEU A 37 -16.70 19.88 51.42
CA LEU A 37 -16.58 19.00 52.60
C LEU A 37 -17.55 19.32 53.75
N THR A 38 -18.21 20.49 53.74
CA THR A 38 -19.03 20.97 54.88
C THR A 38 -20.54 20.80 54.70
N ILE A 39 -21.02 20.47 53.48
CA ILE A 39 -22.44 20.17 53.21
C ILE A 39 -22.49 19.02 52.20
N TYR A 40 -22.79 17.80 52.67
CA TYR A 40 -22.97 16.64 51.81
C TYR A 40 -24.37 16.67 51.16
N ASN A 41 -24.44 16.96 49.86
CA ASN A 41 -25.69 16.91 49.08
C ASN A 41 -25.73 15.63 48.22
N PRO A 42 -26.41 14.56 48.67
CA PRO A 42 -26.43 13.28 47.95
C PRO A 42 -27.12 13.38 46.59
N TYR A 43 -28.07 14.31 46.41
CA TYR A 43 -28.76 14.50 45.14
C TYR A 43 -27.85 15.06 44.06
N GLN A 44 -26.99 16.02 44.42
CA GLN A 44 -26.05 16.63 43.49
C GLN A 44 -24.99 15.61 43.04
N PHE A 45 -24.44 14.85 44.00
CA PHE A 45 -23.51 13.76 43.71
C PHE A 45 -24.07 12.72 42.72
N ILE A 46 -25.31 12.26 42.94
CA ILE A 46 -25.97 11.29 42.04
C ILE A 46 -26.21 11.91 40.66
N ASN A 47 -26.66 13.16 40.61
CA ASN A 47 -26.91 13.87 39.35
C ASN A 47 -25.63 14.03 38.52
N ASP A 48 -24.52 14.37 39.16
CA ASP A 48 -23.22 14.57 38.49
C ASP A 48 -22.68 13.25 37.93
N TYR A 49 -22.83 12.13 38.67
CA TYR A 49 -22.49 10.79 38.17
C TYR A 49 -23.34 10.38 36.97
N ILE A 50 -24.66 10.64 37.00
CA ILE A 50 -25.57 10.36 35.88
C ILE A 50 -25.15 11.19 34.65
N ALA A 51 -24.85 12.47 34.84
CA ALA A 51 -24.39 13.36 33.77
C ALA A 51 -23.08 12.86 33.15
N MET A 52 -22.14 12.38 33.98
CA MET A 52 -20.85 11.88 33.51
C MET A 52 -20.98 10.57 32.72
N VAL A 53 -21.84 9.64 33.18
CA VAL A 53 -22.14 8.40 32.43
C VAL A 53 -22.83 8.71 31.10
N LEU A 54 -23.82 9.62 31.10
CA LEU A 54 -24.48 10.07 29.86
C LEU A 54 -23.50 10.73 28.90
N GLY A 55 -22.62 11.60 29.39
CA GLY A 55 -21.55 12.22 28.59
C GLY A 55 -20.60 11.18 27.99
N MET A 56 -20.23 10.16 28.76
CA MET A 56 -19.37 9.07 28.29
C MET A 56 -20.05 8.21 27.22
N LEU A 57 -21.35 7.94 27.36
CA LEU A 57 -22.16 7.27 26.35
C LEU A 57 -22.27 8.10 25.06
N VAL A 58 -22.50 9.41 25.17
CA VAL A 58 -22.56 10.32 24.02
C VAL A 58 -21.21 10.39 23.31
N CYS A 59 -20.11 10.52 24.04
CA CYS A 59 -18.75 10.51 23.48
C CYS A 59 -18.42 9.16 22.81
N ALA A 60 -18.79 8.03 23.40
CA ALA A 60 -18.61 6.71 22.81
C ALA A 60 -19.44 6.54 21.53
N ALA A 61 -20.70 7.00 21.54
CA ALA A 61 -21.57 6.98 20.37
C ALA A 61 -21.03 7.88 19.25
N ALA A 62 -20.63 9.12 19.57
CA ALA A 62 -19.99 10.03 18.63
C ALA A 62 -18.70 9.45 18.06
N GLY A 63 -17.87 8.82 18.90
CA GLY A 63 -16.66 8.12 18.49
C GLY A 63 -16.95 6.96 17.53
N ALA A 64 -17.98 6.16 17.80
CA ALA A 64 -18.42 5.08 16.92
C ALA A 64 -19.04 5.56 15.58
N ILE A 65 -19.57 6.78 15.56
CA ILE A 65 -20.13 7.41 14.35
C ILE A 65 -19.04 8.10 13.51
N ILE A 66 -18.10 8.80 14.14
CA ILE A 66 -17.03 9.56 13.48
C ILE A 66 -15.90 8.62 13.01
N LEU A 67 -15.55 7.61 13.82
CA LEU A 67 -14.57 6.60 13.45
C LEU A 67 -15.29 5.52 12.64
N PRO A 68 -15.00 5.34 11.34
CA PRO A 68 -15.81 4.49 10.48
C PRO A 68 -15.80 3.04 11.00
N PRO A 69 -16.97 2.44 11.33
CA PRO A 69 -17.05 1.11 11.92
C PRO A 69 -16.71 -0.03 10.94
N ASN A 70 -16.43 0.26 9.67
CA ASN A 70 -16.09 -0.73 8.64
C ASN A 70 -14.60 -0.70 8.27
N SER A 71 -13.79 -1.38 9.08
CA SER A 71 -12.37 -1.66 8.82
C SER A 71 -12.10 -2.17 7.39
N ARG A 72 -13.02 -2.97 6.82
CA ARG A 72 -12.92 -3.49 5.44
C ARG A 72 -12.85 -2.41 4.36
N TRP A 73 -13.67 -1.36 4.48
CA TRP A 73 -13.65 -0.26 3.51
C TRP A 73 -12.32 0.47 3.56
N LEU A 74 -11.82 0.76 4.77
CA LEU A 74 -10.55 1.43 4.98
C LEU A 74 -9.37 0.62 4.42
N TRP A 75 -9.36 -0.70 4.61
CA TRP A 75 -8.34 -1.58 4.02
C TRP A 75 -8.38 -1.58 2.49
N SER A 76 -9.58 -1.69 1.92
CA SER A 76 -9.74 -1.63 0.46
C SER A 76 -9.29 -0.29 -0.11
N ARG A 77 -9.49 0.80 0.66
CA ARG A 77 -9.07 2.14 0.29
C ARG A 77 -7.55 2.30 0.33
N LEU A 78 -6.90 1.88 1.42
CA LEU A 78 -5.43 1.92 1.53
C LEU A 78 -4.75 1.05 0.46
N GLU A 79 -5.32 -0.13 0.19
CA GLU A 79 -4.86 -0.97 -0.91
C GLU A 79 -4.99 -0.26 -2.26
N GLN A 80 -6.14 0.39 -2.51
CA GLN A 80 -6.34 1.17 -3.73
C GLN A 80 -5.31 2.32 -3.82
N ASP A 81 -5.11 3.08 -2.75
CA ASP A 81 -4.18 4.22 -2.71
C ASP A 81 -2.72 3.75 -2.95
N LEU A 82 -2.35 2.55 -2.48
CA LEU A 82 -1.08 1.89 -2.81
C LEU A 82 -0.98 1.60 -4.30
N ARG A 83 -2.01 0.96 -4.89
CA ARG A 83 -2.01 0.60 -6.31
C ARG A 83 -1.98 1.83 -7.22
N GLU A 84 -2.63 2.92 -6.83
CA GLU A 84 -2.60 4.20 -7.53
C GLU A 84 -1.18 4.79 -7.63
N GLN A 85 -0.24 4.41 -6.75
CA GLN A 85 1.15 4.85 -6.87
C GLN A 85 1.84 4.36 -8.14
N VAL A 86 1.42 3.22 -8.72
CA VAL A 86 1.93 2.79 -10.04
C VAL A 86 1.42 3.71 -11.15
N VAL A 87 0.19 4.19 -11.05
CA VAL A 87 -0.36 5.19 -11.99
C VAL A 87 0.45 6.49 -11.89
N TYR A 88 0.80 6.89 -10.67
CA TYR A 88 1.68 8.03 -10.42
C TYR A 88 3.09 7.81 -11.02
N ALA A 89 3.68 6.62 -10.87
CA ALA A 89 4.97 6.28 -11.48
C ALA A 89 4.94 6.34 -13.03
N ILE A 90 3.80 6.00 -13.64
CA ILE A 90 3.62 6.04 -15.10
C ILE A 90 3.41 7.47 -15.64
N SER A 91 2.63 8.29 -14.94
CA SER A 91 2.13 9.58 -15.44
C SER A 91 2.77 10.83 -14.80
N GLY A 92 3.38 10.68 -13.63
CA GLY A 92 3.95 11.79 -12.85
C GLY A 92 5.16 12.44 -13.52
N LYS A 93 5.49 13.67 -13.09
CA LYS A 93 6.70 14.39 -13.54
C LYS A 93 7.94 13.65 -13.06
N LEU A 94 8.96 13.52 -13.93
CA LEU A 94 10.12 12.66 -13.67
C LEU A 94 11.04 13.16 -12.54
N ARG A 95 11.15 14.48 -12.37
CA ARG A 95 11.99 15.09 -11.33
C ARG A 95 11.44 14.77 -9.93
N GLY A 96 12.25 14.08 -9.13
CA GLY A 96 11.88 13.69 -7.76
C GLY A 96 10.85 12.56 -7.68
N LEU A 97 10.56 11.88 -8.80
CA LEU A 97 9.50 10.88 -8.85
C LEU A 97 9.78 9.66 -7.97
N GLY A 98 11.02 9.16 -7.97
CA GLY A 98 11.45 8.01 -7.16
C GLY A 98 11.32 8.27 -5.66
N SER A 99 11.91 9.37 -5.16
CA SER A 99 11.80 9.72 -3.75
C SER A 99 10.35 10.00 -3.34
N SER A 100 9.55 10.61 -4.21
CA SER A 100 8.13 10.81 -3.94
C SER A 100 7.34 9.49 -3.89
N LEU A 101 7.66 8.51 -4.74
CA LEU A 101 7.03 7.19 -4.72
C LEU A 101 7.30 6.49 -3.39
N GLU A 102 8.57 6.46 -2.97
CA GLU A 102 8.97 5.84 -1.71
C GLU A 102 8.31 6.51 -0.50
N SER A 103 8.36 7.84 -0.42
CA SER A 103 7.77 8.58 0.70
C SER A 103 6.26 8.38 0.77
N ARG A 104 5.53 8.52 -0.35
CA ARG A 104 4.08 8.29 -0.38
C ARG A 104 3.71 6.87 0.07
N THR A 105 4.46 5.88 -0.39
CA THR A 105 4.22 4.48 -0.03
C THR A 105 4.52 4.22 1.44
N ARG A 106 5.60 4.80 1.98
CA ARG A 106 5.96 4.74 3.40
C ARG A 106 4.91 5.40 4.28
N ASP A 107 4.40 6.57 3.89
CA ASP A 107 3.35 7.29 4.60
C ASP A 107 2.04 6.48 4.63
N LEU A 108 1.66 5.85 3.52
CA LEU A 108 0.51 4.94 3.45
C LEU A 108 0.69 3.72 4.38
N MET A 109 1.89 3.15 4.43
CA MET A 109 2.18 2.05 5.35
C MET A 109 2.15 2.48 6.81
N HIS A 110 2.69 3.66 7.16
CA HIS A 110 2.59 4.19 8.52
C HIS A 110 1.13 4.37 8.96
N GLN A 111 0.27 4.89 8.08
CA GLN A 111 -1.17 4.97 8.33
C GLN A 111 -1.78 3.57 8.50
N ALA A 112 -1.44 2.64 7.61
CA ALA A 112 -1.93 1.26 7.69
C ALA A 112 -1.54 0.55 9.00
N TYR A 113 -0.32 0.75 9.50
CA TYR A 113 0.14 0.12 10.74
C TYR A 113 -0.63 0.59 11.97
N GLY A 114 -0.93 1.89 12.06
CA GLY A 114 -1.72 2.44 13.16
C GLY A 114 -3.15 1.90 13.19
N LEU A 115 -3.72 1.66 12.01
CA LEU A 115 -5.11 1.23 11.86
C LEU A 115 -5.25 -0.31 11.92
N ALA A 116 -4.30 -1.07 11.38
CA ALA A 116 -4.35 -2.53 11.30
C ALA A 116 -3.73 -3.24 12.52
N ALA A 117 -3.58 -2.55 13.65
CA ALA A 117 -3.09 -3.15 14.89
C ALA A 117 -3.95 -4.38 15.26
N GLY A 118 -3.30 -5.52 15.49
CA GLY A 118 -3.98 -6.80 15.79
C GLY A 118 -4.53 -7.58 14.58
N GLN A 119 -4.32 -7.11 13.33
CA GLN A 119 -4.79 -7.80 12.11
C GLN A 119 -3.64 -8.27 11.20
N PRO A 120 -2.93 -9.37 11.56
CA PRO A 120 -1.71 -9.81 10.85
C PRO A 120 -1.95 -10.17 9.37
N LYS A 121 -3.15 -10.66 9.03
CA LYS A 121 -3.51 -10.97 7.64
C LYS A 121 -3.59 -9.72 6.76
N VAL A 122 -4.19 -8.64 7.27
CA VAL A 122 -4.32 -7.36 6.57
C VAL A 122 -2.95 -6.70 6.41
N GLN A 123 -2.15 -6.69 7.47
CA GLN A 123 -0.78 -6.18 7.42
C GLN A 123 0.06 -6.89 6.36
N ARG A 124 0.00 -8.24 6.33
CA ARG A 124 0.70 -9.02 5.31
C ARG A 124 0.21 -8.68 3.91
N GLN A 125 -1.09 -8.52 3.70
CA GLN A 125 -1.64 -8.19 2.39
C GLN A 125 -1.19 -6.79 1.91
N LEU A 126 -1.22 -5.80 2.78
CA LEU A 126 -0.77 -4.44 2.46
C LEU A 126 0.75 -4.39 2.17
N LEU A 127 1.56 -5.15 2.93
CA LEU A 127 2.98 -5.31 2.64
C LEU A 127 3.23 -5.94 1.27
N ARG A 128 2.49 -7.00 0.93
CA ARG A 128 2.57 -7.64 -0.40
C ARG A 128 2.22 -6.68 -1.52
N TRP A 129 1.18 -5.86 -1.35
CA TRP A 129 0.83 -4.80 -2.30
C TRP A 129 1.90 -3.71 -2.38
N MET A 130 2.45 -3.27 -1.25
CA MET A 130 3.55 -2.31 -1.23
C MET A 130 4.75 -2.82 -2.05
N PHE A 131 5.17 -4.07 -1.85
CA PHE A 131 6.34 -4.62 -2.57
C PHE A 131 6.12 -4.61 -4.09
N VAL A 132 5.02 -5.17 -4.58
CA VAL A 132 4.76 -5.19 -6.03
C VAL A 132 4.60 -3.78 -6.61
N VAL A 133 4.01 -2.84 -5.86
CA VAL A 133 3.89 -1.44 -6.26
C VAL A 133 5.25 -0.76 -6.37
N LEU A 134 6.15 -0.99 -5.40
CA LEU A 134 7.50 -0.41 -5.40
C LEU A 134 8.37 -1.04 -6.48
N GLU A 135 8.34 -2.36 -6.64
CA GLU A 135 9.10 -3.05 -7.68
C GLU A 135 8.71 -2.57 -9.08
N VAL A 136 7.41 -2.63 -9.41
CA VAL A 136 6.91 -2.21 -10.71
C VAL A 136 7.07 -0.70 -10.89
N GLY A 137 6.77 0.09 -9.84
CA GLY A 137 6.90 1.55 -9.86
C GLY A 137 8.33 2.02 -10.11
N HIS A 138 9.32 1.45 -9.41
CA HIS A 138 10.73 1.79 -9.65
C HIS A 138 11.20 1.39 -11.03
N ALA A 139 10.86 0.18 -11.50
CA ALA A 139 11.25 -0.24 -12.84
C ALA A 139 10.66 0.66 -13.94
N ILE A 140 9.43 1.13 -13.77
CA ILE A 140 8.81 2.12 -14.68
C ILE A 140 9.55 3.46 -14.61
N ILE A 141 9.89 3.94 -13.41
CA ILE A 141 10.60 5.22 -13.25
C ILE A 141 11.97 5.15 -13.91
N GLU A 142 12.74 4.10 -13.68
CA GLU A 142 14.05 3.92 -14.32
C GLU A 142 13.92 3.76 -15.84
N LEU A 143 12.94 2.99 -16.32
CA LEU A 143 12.62 2.91 -17.75
C LEU A 143 12.29 4.27 -18.38
N ARG A 144 11.61 5.16 -17.64
CA ARG A 144 11.29 6.52 -18.09
C ARG A 144 12.52 7.44 -18.04
N LYS A 145 13.40 7.28 -17.04
CA LYS A 145 14.68 8.00 -16.95
C LYS A 145 15.58 7.65 -18.12
N GLU A 146 15.72 6.36 -18.42
CA GLU A 146 16.47 5.91 -19.60
C GLU A 146 15.94 6.55 -20.87
N GLN A 147 14.62 6.54 -21.07
CA GLN A 147 14.00 7.15 -22.26
C GLN A 147 14.22 8.66 -22.38
N ALA A 148 14.42 9.36 -21.26
CA ALA A 148 14.62 10.81 -21.22
C ALA A 148 16.04 11.23 -21.56
N ILE A 149 17.02 10.34 -21.40
CA ILE A 149 18.46 10.62 -21.66
C ILE A 149 18.96 9.97 -22.96
N LEU A 150 18.05 9.42 -23.78
CA LEU A 150 18.42 8.76 -25.02
C LEU A 150 19.13 9.72 -25.99
N PRO A 151 20.20 9.27 -26.66
CA PRO A 151 20.91 10.10 -27.62
C PRO A 151 20.05 10.34 -28.87
N VAL A 152 20.37 11.40 -29.60
CA VAL A 152 19.68 11.73 -30.86
C VAL A 152 20.15 10.76 -31.95
N HIS A 153 19.36 9.70 -32.19
CA HIS A 153 19.62 8.71 -33.24
C HIS A 153 18.28 8.13 -33.75
N PRO A 154 18.15 7.79 -35.05
CA PRO A 154 16.90 7.24 -35.61
C PRO A 154 16.37 6.01 -34.87
N ALA A 155 17.25 5.13 -34.36
CA ALA A 155 16.89 3.95 -33.57
C ALA A 155 16.15 4.27 -32.24
N TYR A 156 16.25 5.50 -31.75
CA TYR A 156 15.59 5.95 -30.52
C TYR A 156 14.50 6.99 -30.76
N ALA A 157 14.15 7.28 -32.01
CA ALA A 157 13.11 8.25 -32.34
C ALA A 157 11.76 7.88 -31.71
N GLU A 158 10.93 8.87 -31.40
CA GLU A 158 9.62 8.66 -30.76
C GLU A 158 8.67 7.79 -31.59
N SER A 159 8.83 7.79 -32.92
CA SER A 159 8.06 6.95 -33.84
C SER A 159 8.41 5.47 -33.77
N GLN A 160 9.53 5.08 -33.12
CA GLN A 160 10.01 3.72 -33.11
C GLN A 160 8.99 2.75 -32.47
N PRO A 161 8.80 1.54 -33.03
CA PRO A 161 7.81 0.57 -32.55
C PRO A 161 7.98 0.20 -31.08
N TRP A 162 9.23 0.14 -30.58
CA TRP A 162 9.50 -0.20 -29.19
C TRP A 162 8.98 0.87 -28.21
N ARG A 163 9.11 2.17 -28.53
CA ARG A 163 8.55 3.27 -27.71
C ARG A 163 7.03 3.27 -27.72
N GLN A 164 6.41 2.91 -28.84
CA GLN A 164 4.95 2.77 -28.92
C GLN A 164 4.48 1.58 -28.08
N ALA A 165 5.18 0.44 -28.14
CA ALA A 165 4.87 -0.73 -27.34
C ALA A 165 4.98 -0.46 -25.84
N ILE A 166 6.00 0.27 -25.39
CA ILE A 166 6.13 0.70 -23.98
C ILE A 166 4.94 1.59 -23.54
N ARG A 167 4.46 2.50 -24.41
CA ARG A 167 3.27 3.32 -24.11
C ARG A 167 2.00 2.48 -23.99
N VAL A 168 1.85 1.44 -24.83
CA VAL A 168 0.74 0.48 -24.73
C VAL A 168 0.83 -0.32 -23.43
N MET A 169 2.03 -0.81 -23.09
CA MET A 169 2.31 -1.49 -21.82
C MET A 169 1.95 -0.61 -20.62
N GLY A 170 2.37 0.66 -20.60
CA GLY A 170 2.01 1.60 -19.52
C GLY A 170 0.49 1.72 -19.33
N ARG A 171 -0.28 1.82 -20.42
CA ARG A 171 -1.76 1.84 -20.33
C ARG A 171 -2.35 0.53 -19.81
N ALA A 172 -1.77 -0.61 -20.17
CA ALA A 172 -2.21 -1.91 -19.64
C ALA A 172 -1.92 -2.03 -18.14
N LEU A 173 -0.74 -1.60 -17.69
CA LEU A 173 -0.37 -1.55 -16.28
C LEU A 173 -1.29 -0.62 -15.46
N VAL A 174 -1.61 0.57 -15.97
CA VAL A 174 -2.60 1.46 -15.32
C VAL A 174 -3.92 0.74 -15.09
N ARG A 175 -4.47 0.05 -16.12
CA ARG A 175 -5.73 -0.69 -15.98
C ARG A 175 -5.63 -1.83 -14.98
N LEU A 176 -4.52 -2.56 -14.98
CA LEU A 176 -4.26 -3.65 -14.02
C LEU A 176 -4.25 -3.14 -12.59
N PHE A 177 -3.49 -2.09 -12.30
CA PHE A 177 -3.36 -1.59 -10.94
C PHE A 177 -4.61 -0.85 -10.46
N ILE A 178 -5.39 -0.21 -11.34
CA ILE A 178 -6.70 0.37 -10.95
C ILE A 178 -7.73 -0.73 -10.65
N ALA A 179 -7.82 -1.76 -11.50
CA ALA A 179 -8.80 -2.83 -11.38
C ALA A 179 -8.17 -4.22 -11.59
N PRO A 180 -7.53 -4.82 -10.57
CA PRO A 180 -6.93 -6.13 -10.65
C PRO A 180 -7.96 -7.18 -11.06
N SER A 181 -7.68 -7.87 -12.16
CA SER A 181 -8.50 -8.97 -12.67
C SER A 181 -7.63 -9.87 -13.54
N ASN A 182 -8.07 -11.11 -13.75
CA ASN A 182 -7.37 -12.06 -14.62
C ASN A 182 -7.17 -11.48 -16.04
N SER A 183 -8.23 -10.91 -16.63
CA SER A 183 -8.15 -10.30 -17.96
C SER A 183 -7.21 -9.07 -18.00
N ASN A 184 -7.19 -8.23 -16.97
CA ASN A 184 -6.25 -7.09 -16.94
C ASN A 184 -4.80 -7.55 -16.74
N LEU A 185 -4.57 -8.61 -15.95
CA LEU A 185 -3.24 -9.18 -15.73
C LEU A 185 -2.69 -9.79 -17.01
N GLU A 186 -3.50 -10.61 -17.69
CA GLU A 186 -3.15 -11.20 -18.98
C GLU A 186 -2.82 -10.11 -20.02
N ARG A 187 -3.68 -9.07 -20.14
CA ARG A 187 -3.43 -7.95 -21.04
C ARG A 187 -2.14 -7.18 -20.71
N ALA A 188 -1.80 -7.04 -19.42
CA ALA A 188 -0.55 -6.44 -19.01
C ALA A 188 0.66 -7.31 -19.41
N LEU A 189 0.61 -8.62 -19.14
CA LEU A 189 1.67 -9.55 -19.50
C LEU A 189 1.92 -9.59 -21.01
N ILE A 190 0.86 -9.69 -21.82
CA ILE A 190 0.94 -9.63 -23.29
C ILE A 190 1.59 -8.32 -23.75
N ALA A 191 1.22 -7.19 -23.14
CA ALA A 191 1.78 -5.89 -23.51
C ALA A 191 3.26 -5.76 -23.12
N VAL A 192 3.67 -6.32 -21.99
CA VAL A 192 5.08 -6.39 -21.56
C VAL A 192 5.88 -7.28 -22.52
N ASP A 193 5.39 -8.48 -22.84
CA ASP A 193 6.05 -9.41 -23.76
C ASP A 193 6.18 -8.81 -25.17
N HIS A 194 5.14 -8.13 -25.65
CA HIS A 194 5.20 -7.40 -26.92
C HIS A 194 6.23 -6.26 -26.87
N ALA A 195 6.32 -5.50 -25.77
CA ALA A 195 7.33 -4.46 -25.62
C ALA A 195 8.76 -5.05 -25.63
N ILE A 196 8.99 -6.16 -24.93
CA ILE A 196 10.27 -6.89 -24.94
C ILE A 196 10.62 -7.30 -26.38
N GLY A 197 9.68 -7.94 -27.10
CA GLY A 197 9.91 -8.37 -28.48
C GLY A 197 10.24 -7.22 -29.43
N ARG A 198 9.59 -6.05 -29.27
CA ARG A 198 9.90 -4.86 -30.07
C ARG A 198 11.26 -4.26 -29.77
N VAL A 199 11.69 -4.26 -28.51
CA VAL A 199 13.04 -3.81 -28.13
C VAL A 199 14.09 -4.75 -28.71
N GLN A 200 13.88 -6.07 -28.60
CA GLN A 200 14.81 -7.08 -29.13
C GLN A 200 14.94 -7.05 -30.65
N ALA A 201 13.85 -6.75 -31.36
CA ALA A 201 13.81 -6.63 -32.82
C ALA A 201 14.33 -5.29 -33.34
N THR A 202 14.68 -4.35 -32.47
CA THR A 202 15.27 -3.06 -32.88
C THR A 202 16.78 -3.21 -32.99
N ASP A 203 17.31 -2.83 -34.14
CA ASP A 203 18.75 -2.74 -34.37
C ASP A 203 19.30 -1.45 -33.78
N GLU A 204 20.35 -1.57 -32.97
CA GLU A 204 21.04 -0.45 -32.35
C GLU A 204 22.42 -0.28 -33.00
N PRO A 205 22.90 0.96 -33.19
CA PRO A 205 24.20 1.22 -33.82
C PRO A 205 25.40 0.81 -32.96
N PHE A 206 25.20 0.50 -31.67
CA PHE A 206 26.27 0.19 -30.72
C PHE A 206 26.27 -1.29 -30.34
N ALA A 207 27.42 -1.79 -29.87
CA ALA A 207 27.51 -3.12 -29.30
C ALA A 207 26.51 -3.29 -28.14
N ARG A 208 25.82 -4.44 -28.10
CA ARG A 208 24.82 -4.79 -27.07
C ARG A 208 25.49 -5.13 -25.73
N ASN A 209 26.10 -4.13 -25.10
CA ASN A 209 26.58 -4.19 -23.71
C ASN A 209 25.71 -3.27 -22.83
N PHE A 210 25.48 -3.64 -21.58
CA PHE A 210 24.60 -2.89 -20.66
C PHE A 210 25.03 -1.41 -20.48
N ASP A 211 26.33 -1.17 -20.41
CA ASP A 211 26.88 0.19 -20.21
C ASP A 211 26.71 1.07 -21.45
N THR A 212 26.72 0.47 -22.65
CA THR A 212 26.73 1.21 -23.93
C THR A 212 25.37 1.24 -24.62
N SER A 213 24.55 0.20 -24.45
CA SER A 213 23.26 0.03 -25.12
C SER A 213 22.12 0.46 -24.22
N ALA A 214 21.40 1.50 -24.65
CA ALA A 214 20.21 1.93 -23.94
C ALA A 214 19.06 0.93 -24.11
N LEU A 215 18.99 0.23 -25.24
CA LEU A 215 17.97 -0.80 -25.46
C LEU A 215 18.17 -2.03 -24.57
N VAL A 216 19.41 -2.40 -24.24
CA VAL A 216 19.69 -3.45 -23.25
C VAL A 216 19.18 -3.03 -21.87
N ARG A 217 19.44 -1.80 -21.42
CA ARG A 217 18.92 -1.30 -20.13
C ARG A 217 17.39 -1.25 -20.11
N VAL A 218 16.78 -0.72 -21.17
CA VAL A 218 15.32 -0.75 -21.37
C VAL A 218 14.79 -2.19 -21.27
N GLN A 219 15.43 -3.15 -21.95
CA GLN A 219 15.04 -4.55 -21.92
C GLN A 219 15.13 -5.15 -20.51
N SER A 220 16.18 -4.82 -19.74
CA SER A 220 16.32 -5.25 -18.35
C SER A 220 15.16 -4.78 -17.47
N TYR A 221 14.75 -3.51 -17.59
CA TYR A 221 13.59 -3.01 -16.84
C TYR A 221 12.28 -3.66 -17.27
N LEU A 222 12.10 -3.96 -18.56
CA LEU A 222 10.92 -4.68 -19.04
C LEU A 222 10.87 -6.12 -18.51
N HIS A 223 11.99 -6.83 -18.49
CA HIS A 223 12.07 -8.15 -17.87
C HIS A 223 11.83 -8.10 -16.37
N PHE A 224 12.33 -7.07 -15.67
CA PHE A 224 12.06 -6.88 -14.25
C PHE A 224 10.56 -6.70 -13.98
N ILE A 225 9.88 -5.83 -14.75
CA ILE A 225 8.41 -5.66 -14.67
C ILE A 225 7.71 -6.99 -14.90
N ARG A 226 8.11 -7.74 -15.94
CA ARG A 226 7.54 -9.07 -16.24
C ARG A 226 7.66 -10.02 -15.04
N THR A 227 8.85 -10.09 -14.44
CA THR A 227 9.11 -10.96 -13.29
C THR A 227 8.27 -10.57 -12.08
N SER A 228 8.17 -9.26 -11.76
CA SER A 228 7.32 -8.78 -10.66
C SER A 228 5.83 -9.07 -10.87
N LEU A 229 5.34 -9.05 -12.12
CA LEU A 229 3.95 -9.42 -12.43
C LEU A 229 3.70 -10.93 -12.29
N LEU A 230 4.73 -11.76 -12.49
CA LEU A 230 4.66 -13.22 -12.42
C LEU A 230 5.02 -13.79 -11.04
N ASP A 231 5.45 -12.96 -10.09
CA ASP A 231 5.86 -13.41 -8.77
C ASP A 231 4.69 -14.15 -8.06
N PRO A 232 4.86 -15.44 -7.68
CA PRO A 232 3.83 -16.19 -6.97
C PRO A 232 3.54 -15.64 -5.56
N GLN A 233 4.47 -14.88 -4.98
CA GLN A 233 4.28 -14.22 -3.69
C GLN A 233 3.58 -12.86 -3.82
N SER A 234 3.44 -12.32 -5.03
CA SER A 234 2.68 -11.09 -5.30
C SER A 234 1.18 -11.29 -5.07
N PRO A 235 0.42 -10.26 -4.65
CA PRO A 235 -1.03 -10.33 -4.59
C PRO A 235 -1.66 -10.52 -5.99
N LEU A 236 -0.91 -10.23 -7.06
CA LEU A 236 -1.33 -10.46 -8.44
C LEU A 236 -1.50 -11.95 -8.78
N ALA A 237 -0.79 -12.84 -8.09
CA ALA A 237 -0.89 -14.29 -8.32
C ALA A 237 -2.30 -14.84 -8.10
N ALA A 238 -3.10 -14.19 -7.23
CA ALA A 238 -4.51 -14.55 -7.02
C ALA A 238 -5.37 -14.37 -8.29
N TYR A 239 -4.97 -13.47 -9.20
CA TYR A 239 -5.67 -13.21 -10.45
C TYR A 239 -5.13 -14.03 -11.62
N ALA A 240 -3.98 -14.72 -11.47
CA ALA A 240 -3.42 -15.58 -12.51
C ALA A 240 -4.20 -16.89 -12.67
N ARG A 241 -4.91 -17.35 -11.63
CA ARG A 241 -5.79 -18.52 -11.69
C ARG A 241 -7.16 -18.10 -12.24
N PRO A 242 -7.78 -18.87 -13.16
CA PRO A 242 -9.17 -18.64 -13.53
C PRO A 242 -10.04 -18.73 -12.26
N GLN A 243 -10.94 -17.77 -12.05
CA GLN A 243 -11.86 -17.69 -10.89
C GLN A 243 -12.91 -18.83 -10.85
N GLY A 244 -12.61 -20.01 -11.42
CA GLY A 244 -13.59 -21.03 -11.78
C GLY A 244 -13.47 -22.39 -11.08
N THR A 245 -12.72 -22.55 -9.98
CA THR A 245 -12.63 -23.84 -9.28
C THR A 245 -12.43 -23.72 -7.76
N GLU A 246 -13.27 -22.98 -7.05
CA GLU A 246 -13.42 -23.14 -5.58
C GLU A 246 -14.88 -23.01 -5.14
N HIS A 247 -15.71 -23.98 -5.56
CA HIS A 247 -16.93 -24.41 -4.86
C HIS A 247 -17.18 -25.88 -5.20
N ALA A 248 -16.48 -26.79 -4.53
CA ALA A 248 -16.89 -28.16 -4.21
C ALA A 248 -15.67 -28.97 -3.74
N SER A 249 -15.52 -29.13 -2.42
CA SER A 249 -15.05 -30.34 -1.72
C SER A 249 -15.19 -30.10 -0.23
#